data_AF-A0A2S5D074-F1
#
_entry.id   AF-A0A2S5D074-F1
#
_cell.length_a   1.000
_cell.length_b   1.000
_cell.length_c   1.000
_cell.angle_alpha   90.00
_cell.angle_beta   90.00
_cell.angle_gamma   90.00
#
_symmetry.space_group_name_H-M   'P 1'
#
loop_
_entity.id
_entity.type
_entity.pdbx_description
1 polymer ?
#
loop_
_entity_poly.entity_id
_entity_poly.type
_entity_poly.pdbx_seq_one_letter_code
_entity_poly.pdbx_strand_id
1 'polypeptide(L)'
;MYTILYMKADYEPWWKFEGWEAFIQTKETFDTKEQFEQALQRKLQHFRSVYEHEATKEGGFWAFWSEDESFYCEACDDDAQVYHGIMAFEGHC
;
A
#
# COMPACT_ATOMS: atom_id res chain seq x y z
N MET A 1 7.32 -5.97 17.62
CA MET A 1 5.94 -5.53 17.29
C MET A 1 5.77 -5.57 15.78
N TYR A 2 4.60 -5.95 15.28
CA TYR A 2 4.33 -6.11 13.83
C TYR A 2 3.41 -5.00 13.34
N THR A 3 3.64 -4.45 12.15
CA THR A 3 2.85 -3.32 11.62
C THR A 3 2.46 -3.52 10.17
N ILE A 4 1.20 -3.27 9.85
CA ILE A 4 0.69 -3.15 8.47
C ILE A 4 0.34 -1.69 8.22
N LEU A 5 0.91 -1.08 7.19
CA LEU A 5 0.53 0.24 6.70
C LEU A 5 -0.25 0.09 5.39
N TYR A 6 -1.28 0.92 5.21
CA TYR A 6 -1.95 1.11 3.93
C TYR A 6 -1.84 2.57 3.49
N MET A 7 -1.61 2.75 2.18
CA MET A 7 -1.26 4.01 1.52
C MET A 7 -2.17 4.23 0.34
N LYS A 8 -2.39 5.49 0.02
CA LYS A 8 -2.94 5.89 -1.27
C LYS A 8 -2.11 7.04 -1.83
N ALA A 9 -1.59 6.89 -3.04
CA ALA A 9 -0.77 7.89 -3.70
C ALA A 9 -1.03 7.87 -5.21
N ASP A 10 -0.66 8.94 -5.90
CA ASP A 10 -0.90 9.21 -7.31
C ASP A 10 0.35 9.02 -8.20
N TYR A 11 1.43 8.46 -7.63
CA TYR A 11 2.67 8.15 -8.35
C TYR A 11 3.46 7.03 -7.68
N GLU A 12 4.24 6.24 -8.44
CA GLU A 12 5.11 5.18 -7.92
C GLU A 12 6.56 5.36 -8.41
N PRO A 13 7.61 5.11 -7.59
CA PRO A 13 7.61 4.63 -6.20
C PRO A 13 7.58 5.75 -5.16
N TRP A 14 6.40 6.03 -4.58
CA TRP A 14 6.21 7.09 -3.58
C TRP A 14 7.02 6.85 -2.28
N TRP A 15 7.25 5.60 -1.88
CA TRP A 15 8.01 5.25 -0.65
C TRP A 15 9.50 5.56 -0.71
N LYS A 16 10.04 5.91 -1.88
CA LYS A 16 11.46 6.31 -2.01
C LYS A 16 11.70 7.79 -1.72
N PHE A 17 10.63 8.59 -1.58
CA PHE A 17 10.72 10.03 -1.40
C PHE A 17 10.44 10.43 0.05
N GLU A 18 11.01 11.56 0.47
CA GLU A 18 10.70 12.14 1.77
C GLU A 18 9.23 12.57 1.85
N GLY A 19 8.62 12.46 3.03
CA GLY A 19 7.21 12.81 3.23
C GLY A 19 6.21 11.72 2.80
N TRP A 20 6.68 10.54 2.40
CA TRP A 20 5.82 9.42 2.02
C TRP A 20 4.81 9.03 3.12
N GLU A 21 5.17 9.27 4.38
CA GLU A 21 4.33 8.98 5.55
C GLU A 21 3.00 9.77 5.53
N ALA A 22 2.94 10.91 4.84
CA ALA A 22 1.73 11.69 4.67
C ALA A 22 0.64 10.98 3.85
N PHE A 23 1.02 9.97 3.05
CA PHE A 23 0.09 9.17 2.24
C PHE A 23 -0.48 7.97 2.99
N ILE A 24 -0.03 7.72 4.23
CA ILE A 24 -0.56 6.65 5.07
C ILE A 24 -2.02 6.92 5.39
N GLN A 25 -2.89 6.02 4.93
CA GLN A 25 -4.32 6.05 5.20
C GLN A 25 -4.65 5.31 6.50
N THR A 26 -3.99 4.17 6.76
CA THR A 26 -4.19 3.41 7.99
C THR A 26 -2.89 2.78 8.47
N LYS A 27 -2.73 2.68 9.80
CA LYS A 27 -1.65 1.96 10.48
C LYS A 27 -2.25 0.97 11.48
N GLU A 28 -1.96 -0.30 11.30
CA GLU A 28 -2.41 -1.38 12.17
C GLU A 28 -1.19 -2.04 12.82
N THR A 29 -1.21 -2.15 14.16
CA THR A 29 -0.12 -2.76 14.93
C THR A 29 -0.61 -4.02 15.64
N PHE A 30 0.23 -5.05 15.67
CA PHE A 30 -0.08 -6.35 16.24
C PHE A 30 1.03 -6.79 17.19
N ASP A 31 0.64 -7.45 18.26
CA ASP A 31 1.56 -7.95 19.29
C ASP A 31 2.16 -9.29 18.90
N THR A 32 1.39 -10.13 18.18
CA THR A 32 1.83 -11.46 17.75
C THR A 32 1.97 -11.56 16.24
N LYS A 33 2.93 -12.38 15.81
CA LYS A 33 3.16 -12.68 14.39
C LYS A 33 1.93 -13.31 13.74
N GLU A 34 1.25 -14.19 14.46
CA GLU A 34 0.07 -14.89 13.96
C GLU A 34 -1.08 -13.91 13.64
N GLN A 35 -1.37 -12.96 14.53
CA GLN A 35 -2.39 -11.92 14.27
C GLN A 35 -2.04 -11.06 13.07
N PHE A 36 -0.77 -10.69 12.96
CA PHE A 36 -0.24 -9.92 11.84
C PHE A 36 -0.36 -10.66 10.50
N GLU A 37 0.10 -11.91 10.43
CA GLU A 37 0.02 -12.71 9.20
C GLU A 37 -1.42 -12.93 8.77
N GLN A 38 -2.32 -13.25 9.70
CA GLN A 38 -3.74 -13.40 9.40
C GLN A 38 -4.36 -12.10 8.90
N ALA A 39 -4.04 -10.96 9.51
CA ALA A 39 -4.52 -9.64 9.08
C ALA A 39 -3.98 -9.27 7.69
N LEU A 40 -2.69 -9.51 7.45
CA LEU A 40 -2.04 -9.26 6.17
C LEU A 40 -2.66 -10.09 5.06
N GLN A 41 -2.84 -11.40 5.26
CA GLN A 41 -3.45 -12.27 4.25
C GLN A 41 -4.89 -11.84 3.91
N ARG A 42 -5.70 -11.49 4.91
CA ARG A 42 -7.05 -10.97 4.69
C ARG A 42 -7.03 -9.67 3.88
N LYS A 43 -6.13 -8.75 4.24
CA LYS A 43 -6.03 -7.46 3.55
C LYS A 43 -5.56 -7.64 2.10
N LEU A 44 -4.55 -8.48 1.86
CA LEU A 44 -4.07 -8.79 0.50
C LEU A 44 -5.16 -9.45 -0.35
N GLN A 45 -5.90 -10.43 0.19
CA GLN A 45 -7.02 -11.05 -0.54
C GLN A 45 -8.10 -10.04 -0.88
N HIS A 46 -8.44 -9.15 0.06
CA HIS A 46 -9.41 -8.09 -0.21
C HIS A 46 -8.93 -7.18 -1.36
N PHE A 47 -7.68 -6.70 -1.32
CA PHE A 47 -7.15 -5.81 -2.36
C PHE A 47 -7.08 -6.52 -3.71
N ARG A 48 -6.65 -7.79 -3.76
CA ARG A 48 -6.67 -8.60 -5.00
C ARG A 48 -8.06 -8.84 -5.57
N SER A 49 -9.11 -8.74 -4.76
CA SER A 49 -10.50 -8.86 -5.24
C SER A 49 -11.07 -7.53 -5.75
N VAL A 50 -10.46 -6.42 -5.37
CA VAL A 50 -10.92 -5.06 -5.70
C VAL A 50 -10.11 -4.47 -6.87
N TYR A 51 -8.81 -4.74 -6.92
CA TYR A 51 -7.90 -4.19 -7.90
C TYR A 51 -7.46 -5.22 -8.92
N GLU A 52 -7.39 -4.81 -10.19
CA GLU A 52 -7.08 -5.69 -11.32
C GLU A 52 -5.59 -6.02 -11.40
N HIS A 53 -4.75 -5.09 -10.96
CA HIS A 53 -3.31 -5.19 -11.06
C HIS A 53 -2.66 -5.22 -9.68
N GLU A 54 -1.58 -6.01 -9.57
CA GLU A 54 -0.75 -6.13 -8.39
C GLU A 54 0.73 -6.16 -8.79
N ALA A 55 1.57 -5.47 -8.02
CA ALA A 55 3.02 -5.62 -8.04
C ALA A 55 3.54 -5.91 -6.62
N THR A 56 4.22 -7.04 -6.45
CA THR A 56 4.95 -7.33 -5.20
C THR A 56 6.39 -6.84 -5.33
N LYS A 57 6.89 -6.17 -4.30
CA LYS A 57 8.27 -5.68 -4.22
C LYS A 57 8.98 -6.29 -3.02
N GLU A 58 10.30 -6.22 -3.04
CA GLU A 58 11.13 -6.75 -1.97
C GLU A 58 10.78 -6.13 -0.60
N GLY A 59 10.92 -6.92 0.46
CA GLY A 59 10.74 -6.43 1.84
C GLY A 59 9.30 -6.36 2.34
N GLY A 60 8.35 -7.06 1.70
CA GLY A 60 6.96 -7.11 2.18
C GLY A 60 6.15 -5.89 1.77
N PHE A 61 6.30 -5.50 0.51
CA PHE A 61 5.58 -4.39 -0.10
C PHE A 61 4.70 -4.88 -1.25
N TRP A 62 3.45 -4.41 -1.30
CA TRP A 62 2.51 -4.68 -2.37
C TRP A 62 1.91 -3.37 -2.87
N ALA A 63 1.88 -3.18 -4.19
CA ALA A 63 1.11 -2.13 -4.85
C ALA A 63 -0.06 -2.75 -5.61
N PHE A 64 -1.20 -2.07 -5.56
CA PHE A 64 -2.43 -2.44 -6.26
C PHE A 64 -2.97 -1.23 -7.01
N TRP A 65 -3.55 -1.44 -8.18
CA TRP A 65 -4.22 -0.41 -8.97
C TRP A 65 -5.21 -1.04 -9.97
N SER A 66 -6.13 -0.22 -10.47
CA SER A 66 -7.05 -0.57 -11.56
C SER A 66 -7.05 0.54 -12.61
N GLU A 67 -7.31 0.21 -13.86
CA GLU A 67 -7.37 1.20 -14.95
C GLU A 67 -8.51 2.22 -14.72
N ASP A 68 -9.59 1.77 -14.06
CA ASP A 68 -10.76 2.59 -13.72
C ASP A 68 -10.50 3.63 -12.61
N GLU A 69 -9.37 3.55 -11.90
CA GLU A 69 -9.03 4.47 -10.81
C GLU A 69 -7.88 5.41 -11.19
N SER A 70 -8.17 6.32 -12.11
CA SER A 70 -7.29 7.42 -12.52
C SER A 70 -8.01 8.76 -12.41
N PHE A 71 -7.24 9.85 -12.29
CA PHE A 71 -7.78 11.21 -12.30
C PHE A 71 -6.85 12.15 -13.06
N TYR A 72 -7.44 13.14 -13.72
CA TYR A 72 -6.65 14.18 -14.38
C TYR A 72 -5.98 15.07 -13.32
N CYS A 73 -4.65 15.08 -13.30
CA CYS A 73 -3.85 15.88 -12.38
C CYS A 73 -3.45 17.19 -13.07
N GLU A 74 -4.06 18.30 -12.67
CA GLU A 74 -3.76 19.63 -13.25
C GLU A 74 -2.30 20.05 -13.07
N ALA A 75 -1.63 19.60 -12.01
CA ALA A 75 -0.22 19.92 -11.78
C ALA A 75 0.71 19.17 -12.75
N CYS A 76 0.30 17.99 -13.22
CA CYS A 76 1.06 17.16 -14.16
C CYS A 76 0.62 17.38 -15.61
N ASP A 77 -0.57 17.97 -15.83
CA ASP A 77 -1.24 18.06 -17.15
C ASP A 77 -1.41 16.69 -17.81
N ASP A 78 -1.71 15.67 -17.01
CA ASP A 78 -1.83 14.27 -17.43
C ASP A 78 -2.74 13.47 -16.49
N ASP A 79 -3.18 12.29 -16.95
CA ASP A 79 -3.96 11.35 -16.14
C ASP A 79 -3.05 10.64 -15.14
N ALA A 80 -3.27 10.88 -13.85
CA ALA A 80 -2.56 10.23 -12.76
C ALA A 80 -3.25 8.94 -12.35
N GLN A 81 -2.50 7.84 -12.37
CA GLN A 81 -2.93 6.56 -11.82
C GLN A 81 -2.90 6.61 -10.30
N VAL A 82 -3.97 6.11 -9.67
CA VAL A 82 -3.99 5.90 -8.23
C VAL A 82 -3.39 4.55 -7.87
N TYR A 83 -2.46 4.56 -6.93
CA TYR A 83 -1.81 3.38 -6.37
C TYR A 83 -2.19 3.17 -4.91
N HIS A 84 -2.48 1.92 -4.60
CA HIS A 84 -2.83 1.42 -3.28
C HIS A 84 -1.71 0.56 -2.73
N GLY A 85 -0.97 1.08 -1.74
CA GLY A 85 0.20 0.41 -1.18
C GLY A 85 -0.09 -0.30 0.13
N ILE A 86 0.35 -1.54 0.29
CA ILE A 86 0.40 -2.26 1.57
C ILE A 86 1.86 -2.52 1.94
N MET A 87 2.26 -2.13 3.15
CA MET A 87 3.59 -2.41 3.69
C MET A 87 3.49 -3.21 4.99
N ALA A 88 4.25 -4.29 5.07
CA ALA A 88 4.29 -5.17 6.22
C ALA A 88 5.67 -5.12 6.88
N PHE A 89 5.73 -4.63 8.11
CA PHE A 89 6.96 -4.48 8.87
C PHE A 89 6.99 -5.42 10.07
N GLU A 90 8.04 -6.22 10.16
CA GLU A 90 8.39 -6.98 11.37
C GLU A 90 9.42 -6.16 12.15
N GLY A 91 8.98 -5.42 13.17
CA GLY A 91 9.89 -4.72 14.07
C GLY A 91 10.59 -5.72 14.97
N HIS A 92 11.90 -5.93 14.75
CA HIS A 92 12.76 -6.59 15.72
C HIS A 92 12.76 -5.76 17.01
N CYS A 93 12.25 -6.34 18.10
CA CYS A 93 12.46 -5.79 19.45
C CYS A 93 13.90 -6.03 19.89
#